data_AF-A0A926A430-F1
#
_entry.id   AF-A0A926A430-F1
#
_cell.length_a   1.000
_cell.length_b   1.000
_cell.length_c   1.000
_cell.angle_alpha   90.00
_cell.angle_beta   90.00
_cell.angle_gamma   90.00
#
_symmetry.space_group_name_H-M   'P 1'
#
loop_
_entity.id
_entity.type
_entity.pdbx_description
1 polymer ?
#
loop_
_entity_poly.entity_id
_entity_poly.type
_entity_poly.pdbx_seq_one_letter_code
_entity_poly.pdbx_strand_id
1 'polypeptide(L)'
;LSHDYAATADEALRQLDATHDMWIAGVRALDADALARPVGAAEGGFAEKPMATLVLHIHREAIHHGAEVALLRDLYAARSSRCDSAS
;
A
#
# COMPACT_ATOMS: atom_id res chain seq x y z
N LEU A 1 -18.60 5.55 -1.62
CA LEU A 1 -18.18 4.15 -1.39
C LEU A 1 -17.70 4.07 0.05
N SER A 2 -18.20 3.12 0.85
CA SER A 2 -17.62 2.80 2.16
C SER A 2 -16.57 1.71 1.96
N HIS A 3 -15.45 1.80 2.65
CA HIS A 3 -14.41 0.77 2.65
C HIS A 3 -14.42 0.09 4.02
N ASP A 4 -14.52 -1.25 4.03
CA ASP A 4 -14.63 -2.03 5.25
C ASP A 4 -13.24 -2.45 5.74
N TYR A 5 -12.72 -1.70 6.70
CA TYR A 5 -11.41 -1.96 7.29
C TYR A 5 -11.42 -3.24 8.14
N ALA A 6 -10.34 -4.01 8.03
CA ALA A 6 -10.10 -5.18 8.86
C ALA A 6 -10.17 -4.87 10.37
N ALA A 7 -10.92 -5.70 11.12
CA ALA A 7 -11.05 -5.58 12.58
C ALA A 7 -9.99 -6.39 13.35
N THR A 8 -9.21 -7.23 12.68
CA THR A 8 -8.18 -8.10 13.29
C THR A 8 -6.89 -8.07 12.48
N ALA A 9 -5.77 -8.45 13.11
CA ALA A 9 -4.48 -8.52 12.43
C ALA A 9 -4.47 -9.53 11.27
N ASP A 10 -5.05 -10.71 11.46
CA ASP A 10 -5.13 -11.74 10.41
C ASP A 10 -5.97 -11.27 9.22
N GLU A 11 -7.07 -10.55 9.48
CA GLU A 11 -7.88 -9.98 8.41
C GLU A 11 -7.15 -8.85 7.70
N ALA A 12 -6.40 -8.02 8.43
CA ALA A 12 -5.62 -6.94 7.83
C ALA A 12 -4.53 -7.48 6.88
N LEU A 13 -3.86 -8.59 7.25
CA LEU A 13 -2.89 -9.25 6.38
C LEU A 13 -3.55 -9.82 5.12
N ARG A 14 -4.72 -10.48 5.25
CA ARG A 14 -5.46 -10.97 4.08
C ARG A 14 -5.93 -9.84 3.16
N GLN A 15 -6.44 -8.73 3.72
CA GLN A 15 -6.83 -7.56 2.92
C GLN A 15 -5.64 -6.94 2.20
N LEU A 16 -4.48 -6.87 2.86
CA LEU A 16 -3.24 -6.38 2.25
C LEU A 16 -2.83 -7.26 1.07
N ASP A 17 -2.76 -8.59 1.26
CA ASP A 17 -2.38 -9.54 0.21
C ASP A 17 -3.34 -9.45 -0.99
N ALA A 18 -4.66 -9.46 -0.73
CA ALA A 18 -5.67 -9.36 -1.78
C ALA A 18 -5.59 -8.04 -2.57
N THR A 19 -5.37 -6.92 -1.86
CA THR A 19 -5.25 -5.60 -2.49
C THR A 19 -3.95 -5.50 -3.30
N HIS A 20 -2.86 -6.03 -2.78
CA HIS A 20 -1.58 -6.10 -3.47
C HIS A 20 -1.69 -6.91 -4.76
N ASP A 21 -2.29 -8.11 -4.71
CA ASP A 21 -2.45 -8.96 -5.89
C ASP A 21 -3.33 -8.30 -6.96
N MET A 22 -4.43 -7.67 -6.55
CA MET A 22 -5.29 -6.89 -7.44
C MET A 22 -4.53 -5.73 -8.08
N TRP A 23 -3.74 -4.99 -7.30
CA TRP A 23 -2.93 -3.88 -7.79
C TRP A 23 -1.89 -4.34 -8.81
N ILE A 24 -1.10 -5.37 -8.47
CA ILE A 24 -0.06 -5.91 -9.35
C ILE A 24 -0.66 -6.48 -10.64
N ALA A 25 -1.79 -7.18 -10.56
CA ALA A 25 -2.49 -7.65 -11.75
C ALA A 25 -2.93 -6.48 -12.65
N GLY A 26 -3.48 -5.42 -12.05
CA GLY A 26 -3.87 -4.21 -12.77
C GLY A 26 -2.69 -3.52 -13.46
N VAL A 27 -1.59 -3.29 -12.74
CA VAL A 27 -0.38 -2.65 -13.29
C VAL A 27 0.23 -3.49 -14.42
N ARG A 28 0.28 -4.82 -14.27
CA ARG A 28 0.84 -5.73 -15.29
C ARG A 28 0.00 -5.79 -16.56
N ALA A 29 -1.29 -5.46 -16.48
CA ALA A 29 -2.17 -5.41 -17.65
C ALA A 29 -2.02 -4.11 -18.47
N LEU A 30 -1.27 -3.12 -17.98
CA LEU A 30 -1.05 -1.86 -18.71
C LEU A 30 0.09 -2.01 -19.72
N ASP A 31 -0.21 -1.68 -20.98
CA ASP A 31 0.80 -1.47 -22.01
C ASP A 31 1.34 -0.03 -21.98
N ALA A 32 2.29 0.28 -22.88
CA ALA A 32 2.94 1.59 -22.94
C ALA A 32 1.95 2.74 -23.22
N ASP A 33 0.97 2.51 -24.10
CA ASP A 33 -0.04 3.52 -24.43
C ASP A 33 -0.98 3.76 -23.25
N ALA A 34 -1.40 2.70 -22.55
CA ALA A 34 -2.19 2.80 -21.33
C ALA A 34 -1.45 3.53 -20.21
N LEU A 35 -0.15 3.30 -20.06
CA LEU A 35 0.70 4.03 -19.11
C LEU A 35 0.81 5.53 -19.42
N ALA A 36 0.78 5.90 -20.70
CA ALA A 36 0.89 7.28 -21.16
C ALA A 36 -0.45 8.05 -21.11
N ARG A 37 -1.59 7.36 -21.15
CA ARG A 37 -2.91 7.98 -21.12
C ARG A 37 -3.17 8.72 -19.79
N PRO A 38 -3.89 9.85 -19.81
CA PRO A 38 -4.39 10.49 -18.60
C PRO A 38 -5.21 9.52 -17.75
N VAL A 39 -5.04 9.58 -16.43
CA VAL A 39 -5.73 8.71 -15.48
C VAL A 39 -7.25 8.90 -15.55
N GLY A 40 -7.72 10.14 -15.69
CA GLY A 40 -9.13 10.51 -15.74
C GLY A 40 -9.69 11.03 -14.41
N ALA A 41 -10.89 11.60 -14.48
CA ALA A 41 -11.48 12.43 -13.41
C ALA A 41 -11.68 11.72 -12.05
N ALA A 42 -11.68 10.38 -12.03
CA ALA A 42 -11.84 9.60 -10.81
C ALA A 42 -10.72 9.86 -9.78
N GLU A 43 -9.51 10.17 -10.25
CA GLU A 43 -8.31 10.32 -9.40
C GLU A 43 -7.96 11.80 -9.11
N GLY A 44 -8.95 12.69 -9.21
CA GLY A 44 -8.87 14.08 -8.75
C GLY A 44 -7.63 14.82 -9.25
N GLY A 45 -6.70 15.14 -8.35
CA GLY A 45 -5.46 15.86 -8.66
C GLY A 45 -4.52 15.14 -9.64
N PHE A 46 -4.77 13.86 -9.93
CA PHE A 46 -4.05 13.07 -10.93
C PHE A 46 -4.78 12.98 -12.28
N ALA A 47 -5.98 13.54 -12.42
CA ALA A 47 -6.85 13.29 -13.57
C ALA A 47 -6.16 13.51 -14.93
N GLU A 48 -5.43 14.61 -15.06
CA GLU A 48 -4.73 14.99 -16.30
C GLU A 48 -3.29 14.44 -16.37
N LYS A 49 -2.83 13.73 -15.34
CA LYS A 49 -1.47 13.15 -15.29
C LYS A 49 -1.48 11.78 -15.98
N PRO A 50 -0.35 11.35 -16.58
CA PRO A 50 -0.22 9.99 -17.11
C PRO A 50 -0.45 8.93 -16.04
N MET A 51 -1.06 7.79 -16.41
CA MET A 51 -1.24 6.63 -15.52
C MET A 51 0.06 6.20 -14.85
N ALA A 52 1.19 6.26 -15.56
CA ALA A 52 2.51 5.97 -14.99
C ALA A 52 2.86 6.85 -13.78
N THR A 53 2.44 8.12 -13.77
CA THR A 53 2.68 9.02 -12.62
C THR A 53 1.89 8.58 -11.40
N LEU A 54 0.64 8.16 -11.57
CA LEU A 54 -0.16 7.64 -10.47
C LEU A 54 0.41 6.32 -9.93
N VAL A 55 0.81 5.39 -10.82
CA VAL A 55 1.44 4.13 -10.41
C VAL A 55 2.70 4.37 -9.57
N LEU A 56 3.58 5.28 -10.02
CA LEU A 56 4.79 5.64 -9.26
C LEU A 56 4.47 6.29 -7.91
N HIS A 57 3.46 7.15 -7.87
CA HIS A 57 3.01 7.77 -6.62
C HIS A 57 2.52 6.71 -5.62
N ILE A 58 1.65 5.80 -6.05
CA ILE A 58 1.13 4.73 -5.19
C ILE A 58 2.26 3.83 -4.69
N HIS A 59 3.22 3.45 -5.54
CA HIS A 59 4.39 2.68 -5.09
C HIS A 59 5.22 3.43 -4.05
N ARG A 60 5.43 4.75 -4.22
CA ARG A 60 6.12 5.57 -3.22
C ARG A 60 5.38 5.53 -1.88
N GLU A 61 4.08 5.80 -1.86
CA GLU A 61 3.29 5.82 -0.62
C GLU A 61 3.25 4.44 0.06
N ALA A 62 3.10 3.37 -0.72
CA ALA A 62 3.08 2.00 -0.20
C ALA A 62 4.41 1.63 0.49
N ILE A 63 5.55 1.99 -0.12
CA ILE A 63 6.87 1.77 0.48
C ILE A 63 7.06 2.66 1.72
N HIS A 64 6.66 3.93 1.63
CA HIS A 64 6.79 4.89 2.72
C HIS A 64 6.05 4.44 3.98
N HIS A 65 4.75 4.17 3.87
CA HIS A 65 3.94 3.72 5.01
C HIS A 65 4.26 2.28 5.42
N GLY A 66 4.64 1.41 4.49
CA GLY A 66 5.14 0.08 4.79
C GLY A 66 6.37 0.12 5.70
N ALA A 67 7.29 1.05 5.47
CA ALA A 67 8.46 1.26 6.31
C ALA A 67 8.09 1.77 7.72
N GLU A 68 7.10 2.67 7.82
CA GLU A 68 6.58 3.14 9.11
C GLU A 68 5.97 1.99 9.93
N VAL A 69 5.16 1.14 9.30
CA VAL A 69 4.58 -0.04 9.95
C VAL A 69 5.65 -1.04 10.38
N ALA A 70 6.64 -1.30 9.52
CA ALA A 70 7.76 -2.19 9.85
C ALA A 70 8.54 -1.68 11.07
N LEU A 71 8.87 -0.38 11.09
CA LEU A 71 9.54 0.26 12.22
C LEU A 71 8.75 0.11 13.53
N LEU A 72 7.43 0.34 13.49
CA LEU A 72 6.59 0.20 14.68
C LEU A 72 6.54 -1.25 15.20
N ARG A 73 6.51 -2.25 14.30
CA ARG A 73 6.56 -3.67 14.66
C ARG A 73 7.88 -4.04 15.33
N ASP A 74 9.00 -3.57 14.79
CA ASP A 74 10.32 -3.81 15.33
C ASP A 74 10.48 -3.17 16.72
N LEU A 75 10.02 -1.94 16.89
CA LEU A 75 10.02 -1.26 18.19
C LEU A 75 9.14 -1.96 19.23
N TYR A 76 7.96 -2.45 18.82
CA TYR A 76 7.08 -3.21 19.70
C TYR A 76 7.75 -4.51 20.18
N ALA A 77 8.33 -5.28 19.26
CA ALA A 77 9.05 -6.51 19.58
C ALA A 77 10.24 -6.23 20.51
N ALA A 78 11.05 -5.20 20.21
CA ALA A 78 12.20 -4.83 21.02
C ALA A 78 11.82 -4.36 22.45
N ARG A 79 10.65 -3.74 22.63
CA ARG A 79 10.15 -3.38 23.96
C ARG A 79 9.84 -4.62 24.80
N SER A 80 9.20 -5.62 24.20
CA SER A 80 8.85 -6.87 24.89
C SER A 80 10.11 -7.63 25.33
N SER A 81 11.11 -7.74 24.45
CA SER A 81 12.38 -8.40 24.77
C SER A 81 13.17 -7.74 25.90
N ARG A 82 13.04 -6.42 26.08
CA ARG A 82 13.68 -5.67 27.18
C ARG A 82 13.02 -5.90 28.54
N CYS A 83 11.75 -6.32 28.58
CA CYS A 83 11.08 -6.67 29.82
C CYS A 83 11.45 -8.10 30.27
N ASP A 84 11.54 -9.03 29.31
CA ASP A 84 11.88 -10.44 29.58
C ASP A 84 13.33 -10.64 30.04
N SER A 85 14.23 -9.73 29.69
CA SER A 85 15.64 -9.75 30.12
C SER A 85 15.91 -9.01 31.44
N ALA A 86 14.87 -8.38 32.03
CA ALA A 86 14.92 -7.67 33.31
C ALA A 86 14.19 -8.40 34.45
N SER A 87 13.70 -9.63 34.20
CA SER A 87 13.11 -10.55 35.20
C SER A 87 13.98 -11.80 35.35
#